data_AF-A0A7C4CP91-F1
#
_entry.id   AF-A0A7C4CP91-F1
#
_cell.length_a   1.000
_cell.length_b   1.000
_cell.length_c   1.000
_cell.angle_alpha   90.00
_cell.angle_beta   90.00
_cell.angle_gamma   90.00
#
_symmetry.space_group_name_H-M   'P 1'
#
loop_
_entity.id
_entity.type
_entity.pdbx_description
1 polymer ?
#
loop_
_entity_poly.entity_id
_entity_poly.type
_entity_poly.pdbx_seq_one_letter_code
_entity_poly.pdbx_strand_id
1 'polypeptide(L)'
;MTEYWMVIKPAPKIRGKIKEELEKIWMPATGSSWLMERKRLKYVPAIIRSAYAYGEKEVEEVKKDPYVSYLMNKVKVIIRKCPDNIRVDPKTNGPGLKIFWPIEVLEVKEVDDELKMLLTKVFFSKDNLEDRMIAEEDIRRFGIPCQEKQMTSDQRIDHHIDSMNSFMKAWGEFFKKAYDIHKQYNVKMWFHIIGL
;
A
#
# COMPACT_ATOMS: atom_id res chain seq x y z
N MET A 1 -12.12 9.40 -12.71
CA MET A 1 -10.94 8.58 -12.42
C MET A 1 -11.40 7.54 -11.42
N THR A 2 -11.26 6.24 -11.70
CA THR A 2 -11.64 5.19 -10.73
C THR A 2 -10.64 5.23 -9.58
N GLU A 3 -11.12 5.40 -8.36
CA GLU A 3 -10.25 5.42 -7.18
C GLU A 3 -10.01 3.98 -6.69
N TYR A 4 -8.74 3.64 -6.49
CA TYR A 4 -8.34 2.34 -6.01
C TYR A 4 -7.92 2.43 -4.54
N TRP A 5 -8.37 1.47 -3.74
CA TRP A 5 -8.11 1.44 -2.30
C TRP A 5 -7.59 0.06 -1.89
N MET A 6 -6.53 0.03 -1.07
CA MET A 6 -6.05 -1.21 -0.48
C MET A 6 -6.91 -1.57 0.73
N VAL A 7 -7.67 -2.65 0.60
CA VAL A 7 -8.57 -3.18 1.63
C VAL A 7 -7.98 -4.38 2.36
N ILE A 8 -8.50 -4.57 3.57
CA ILE A 8 -8.22 -5.72 4.41
C ILE A 8 -9.42 -6.65 4.35
N LYS A 9 -9.23 -7.84 3.78
CA LYS A 9 -10.25 -8.88 3.73
C LYS A 9 -10.01 -9.88 4.86
N PRO A 10 -10.91 -9.99 5.84
CA PRO A 10 -10.81 -10.99 6.89
C PRO A 10 -11.39 -12.35 6.43
N ALA A 11 -10.97 -13.47 7.05
CA ALA A 11 -11.58 -14.78 6.80
C ALA A 11 -13.11 -14.81 7.12
N PRO A 12 -13.92 -15.65 6.44
CA PRO A 12 -15.39 -15.57 6.53
C PRO A 12 -16.01 -15.75 7.92
N LYS A 13 -15.35 -16.47 8.83
CA LYS A 13 -15.86 -16.79 10.18
C LYS A 13 -15.40 -15.77 11.23
N ILE A 14 -15.63 -14.48 10.99
CA ILE A 14 -15.12 -13.41 11.85
C ILE A 14 -16.25 -12.65 12.54
N ARG A 15 -16.01 -12.30 13.81
CA ARG A 15 -16.96 -11.64 14.72
C ARG A 15 -17.14 -10.16 14.34
N GLY A 16 -18.34 -9.61 14.53
CA GLY A 16 -18.70 -8.22 14.15
C GLY A 16 -17.71 -7.15 14.65
N LYS A 17 -17.20 -7.31 15.88
CA LYS A 17 -16.20 -6.41 16.47
C LYS A 17 -14.92 -6.23 15.64
N ILE A 18 -14.44 -7.27 14.96
CA ILE A 18 -13.22 -7.19 14.13
C ILE A 18 -13.51 -6.39 12.86
N LYS A 19 -14.72 -6.53 12.31
CA LYS A 19 -15.16 -5.74 11.16
C LYS A 19 -15.21 -4.25 11.51
N GLU A 20 -15.78 -3.90 12.66
CA GLU A 20 -15.82 -2.53 13.16
C GLU A 20 -14.42 -1.92 13.37
N GLU A 21 -13.44 -2.70 13.84
CA GLU A 21 -12.06 -2.22 13.97
C GLU A 21 -11.37 -2.03 12.62
N LEU A 22 -11.61 -2.92 11.66
CA LEU A 22 -11.08 -2.78 10.29
C LEU A 22 -11.69 -1.58 9.56
N GLU A 23 -12.98 -1.29 9.75
CA GLU A 23 -13.67 -0.12 9.18
C GLU A 23 -13.11 1.21 9.72
N LYS A 24 -12.45 1.22 10.88
CA LYS A 24 -11.80 2.40 11.46
C LYS A 24 -10.40 2.67 10.89
N ILE A 25 -9.84 1.73 10.13
CA ILE A 25 -8.52 1.92 9.52
C ILE A 25 -8.70 2.85 8.32
N TRP A 26 -8.16 4.07 8.42
CA TRP A 26 -8.10 4.99 7.29
C TRP A 26 -7.23 4.39 6.19
N MET A 27 -7.79 4.30 4.99
CA MET A 27 -7.16 3.67 3.85
C MET A 27 -6.38 4.75 3.10
N PRO A 28 -5.04 4.68 3.02
CA PRO A 28 -4.30 5.62 2.20
C PRO A 28 -4.60 5.38 0.72
N ALA A 29 -4.81 6.47 -0.02
CA ALA A 29 -4.98 6.39 -1.48
C ALA A 29 -3.75 5.70 -2.09
N THR A 30 -4.00 4.77 -3.00
CA THR A 30 -2.96 3.86 -3.51
C THR A 30 -2.07 4.47 -4.60
N GLY A 31 -2.31 5.74 -4.97
CA GLY A 31 -1.68 6.44 -6.08
C GLY A 31 -0.18 6.76 -5.95
N SER A 32 0.47 6.46 -4.81
CA SER A 32 1.80 7.05 -4.54
C SER A 32 2.87 6.09 -4.01
N SER A 33 2.79 4.79 -4.35
CA SER A 33 3.93 3.86 -4.18
C SER A 33 5.21 4.36 -4.87
N TRP A 34 5.06 5.18 -5.91
CA TRP A 34 6.14 5.91 -6.58
C TRP A 34 7.02 6.75 -5.63
N LEU A 35 6.43 7.41 -4.62
CA LEU A 35 7.18 8.20 -3.64
C LEU A 35 8.10 7.32 -2.79
N MET A 36 7.62 6.13 -2.43
CA MET A 36 8.39 5.14 -1.67
C MET A 36 9.60 4.65 -2.48
N GLU A 37 9.42 4.43 -3.78
CA GLU A 37 10.48 4.01 -4.70
C GLU A 37 11.56 5.09 -4.88
N ARG A 38 11.16 6.37 -5.00
CA ARG A 38 12.10 7.50 -5.02
C ARG A 38 12.96 7.56 -3.75
N LYS A 39 12.44 7.02 -2.65
CA LYS A 39 13.14 6.89 -1.37
C LYS A 39 13.76 5.53 -1.11
N ARG A 40 13.94 4.73 -2.18
CA ARG A 40 14.62 3.43 -2.18
C ARG A 40 13.96 2.37 -1.31
N LEU A 41 12.70 2.55 -0.94
CA LEU A 41 11.88 1.46 -0.43
C LEU A 41 11.54 0.53 -1.59
N LYS A 42 11.47 -0.76 -1.30
CA LYS A 42 11.39 -1.85 -2.29
C LYS A 42 10.24 -2.79 -2.00
N TYR A 43 10.06 -3.16 -0.74
CA TYR A 43 9.16 -4.25 -0.36
C TYR A 43 7.74 -3.78 -0.11
N VAL A 44 7.54 -2.70 0.65
CA VAL A 44 6.23 -2.07 0.83
C VAL A 44 5.63 -1.59 -0.49
N PRO A 45 6.34 -0.84 -1.36
CA PRO A 45 5.80 -0.47 -2.67
C PRO A 45 5.53 -1.68 -3.57
N ALA A 46 6.31 -2.78 -3.46
CA ALA A 46 6.02 -4.02 -4.18
C ALA A 46 4.68 -4.64 -3.74
N ILE A 47 4.38 -4.66 -2.44
CA ILE A 47 3.08 -5.12 -1.90
C ILE A 47 1.94 -4.26 -2.47
N ILE A 48 2.09 -2.93 -2.42
CA ILE A 48 1.07 -1.98 -2.88
C ILE A 48 0.82 -2.12 -4.38
N ARG A 49 1.87 -2.05 -5.21
CA ARG A 49 1.74 -2.12 -6.67
C ARG A 49 1.19 -3.46 -7.13
N SER A 50 1.65 -4.55 -6.56
CA SER A 50 1.20 -5.87 -6.99
C SER A 50 -0.24 -6.18 -6.62
N ALA A 51 -0.78 -5.54 -5.57
CA ALA A 51 -2.19 -5.66 -5.24
C ALA A 51 -3.12 -5.06 -6.32
N TYR A 52 -2.61 -4.25 -7.26
CA TYR A 52 -3.38 -3.71 -8.39
C TYR A 52 -3.50 -4.67 -9.57
N ALA A 53 -2.63 -5.68 -9.67
CA ALA A 53 -2.62 -6.56 -10.82
C ALA A 53 -3.98 -7.29 -10.96
N TYR A 54 -4.61 -7.15 -12.12
CA TYR A 54 -5.90 -7.77 -12.42
C TYR A 54 -5.85 -8.52 -13.76
N GLY A 55 -6.26 -9.80 -13.72
CA GLY A 55 -6.20 -10.68 -14.87
C GLY A 55 -4.85 -11.39 -15.00
N GLU A 56 -4.84 -12.48 -15.77
CA GLU A 56 -3.69 -13.39 -15.82
C GLU A 56 -2.42 -12.70 -16.31
N LYS A 57 -2.50 -11.91 -17.39
CA LYS A 57 -1.35 -11.24 -17.98
C LYS A 57 -0.67 -10.27 -17.01
N GLU A 58 -1.44 -9.44 -16.32
CA GLU A 58 -0.89 -8.46 -15.37
C GLU A 58 -0.30 -9.15 -14.14
N VAL A 59 -0.98 -10.16 -13.62
CA VAL A 59 -0.48 -10.95 -12.49
C VAL A 59 0.83 -11.65 -12.83
N GLU A 60 0.94 -12.26 -14.02
CA GLU A 60 2.18 -12.91 -14.47
C GLU A 60 3.30 -11.89 -14.72
N GLU A 61 2.99 -10.69 -15.20
CA GLU A 61 4.00 -9.64 -15.37
C GLU A 61 4.54 -9.17 -14.01
N VAL A 62 3.65 -8.90 -13.06
CA VAL A 62 4.07 -8.42 -11.74
C VAL A 62 4.86 -9.47 -10.96
N LYS A 63 4.61 -10.76 -11.18
CA LYS A 63 5.44 -11.84 -10.61
C LYS A 63 6.90 -11.82 -11.08
N LYS A 64 7.21 -11.13 -12.19
CA LYS A 64 8.59 -10.95 -12.66
C LYS A 64 9.35 -9.88 -11.87
N ASP A 65 8.66 -9.02 -11.12
CA ASP A 65 9.31 -8.08 -10.21
C ASP A 65 10.08 -8.89 -9.14
N PRO A 66 11.39 -8.63 -8.96
CA PRO A 66 12.22 -9.43 -8.06
C PRO A 66 11.79 -9.33 -6.60
N TYR A 67 11.25 -8.20 -6.16
CA TYR A 67 10.77 -8.00 -4.80
C TYR A 67 9.45 -8.71 -4.58
N VAL A 68 8.53 -8.66 -5.55
CA VAL A 68 7.29 -9.44 -5.52
C VAL A 68 7.58 -10.93 -5.45
N SER A 69 8.45 -11.43 -6.34
CA SER A 69 8.84 -12.84 -6.39
C SER A 69 9.51 -13.28 -5.08
N TYR A 70 10.40 -12.46 -4.53
CA TYR A 70 11.02 -12.69 -3.23
C TYR A 70 9.97 -12.83 -2.12
N LEU A 71 9.06 -11.86 -2.00
CA LEU A 71 8.01 -11.87 -0.98
C LEU A 71 7.10 -13.08 -1.14
N MET A 72 6.64 -13.37 -2.36
CA MET A 72 5.83 -14.56 -2.67
C MET A 72 6.52 -15.85 -2.23
N ASN A 73 7.84 -15.97 -2.44
CA ASN A 73 8.61 -17.13 -1.98
C ASN A 73 8.68 -17.22 -0.45
N LYS A 74 8.84 -16.10 0.26
CA LYS A 74 8.85 -16.06 1.73
C LYS A 74 7.51 -16.47 2.33
N VAL A 75 6.41 -15.96 1.79
CA VAL A 75 5.06 -16.29 2.27
C VAL A 75 4.50 -17.56 1.64
N LYS A 76 5.21 -18.22 0.71
CA LYS A 76 4.75 -19.41 -0.03
C LYS A 76 4.28 -20.55 0.88
N VAL A 77 4.91 -20.73 2.04
CA VAL A 77 4.53 -21.76 3.01
C VAL A 77 3.18 -21.45 3.65
N ILE A 78 2.90 -20.17 3.91
CA ILE A 78 1.62 -19.67 4.42
C ILE A 78 0.56 -19.75 3.31
N ILE A 79 0.95 -19.38 2.08
CA ILE A 79 0.08 -19.44 0.91
C ILE A 79 -0.33 -20.88 0.58
N ARG A 80 0.60 -21.84 0.59
CA ARG A 80 0.30 -23.25 0.31
C ARG A 80 -0.67 -23.88 1.30
N LYS A 81 -0.72 -23.39 2.54
CA LYS A 81 -1.70 -23.83 3.56
C LYS A 81 -3.10 -23.22 3.36
N CYS A 82 -3.21 -22.17 2.53
CA CYS A 82 -4.45 -21.45 2.24
C CYS A 82 -4.49 -21.12 0.74
N PRO A 83 -4.83 -22.06 -0.16
CA PRO A 83 -4.71 -21.90 -1.61
C PRO A 83 -5.53 -20.75 -2.23
N ASP A 84 -6.37 -20.08 -1.45
CA ASP A 84 -7.26 -18.96 -1.82
C ASP A 84 -6.56 -17.64 -2.21
N ASN A 85 -5.23 -17.56 -2.28
CA ASN A 85 -4.50 -16.27 -2.43
C ASN A 85 -4.45 -15.73 -3.86
N ILE A 86 -4.89 -16.52 -4.84
CA ILE A 86 -5.21 -16.06 -6.18
C ILE A 86 -6.69 -16.37 -6.39
N ARG A 87 -7.56 -15.49 -5.90
CA ARG A 87 -9.00 -15.63 -6.14
C ARG A 87 -9.33 -15.03 -7.50
N VAL A 88 -10.04 -15.81 -8.31
CA VAL A 88 -10.93 -15.27 -9.34
C VAL A 88 -11.97 -14.45 -8.58
N ASP A 89 -12.07 -13.15 -8.84
CA ASP A 89 -13.11 -12.33 -8.25
C ASP A 89 -14.38 -12.46 -9.11
N PRO A 90 -15.44 -13.15 -8.64
CA PRO A 90 -16.67 -13.30 -9.42
C PRO A 90 -17.57 -12.05 -9.36
N LYS A 91 -17.22 -11.02 -8.56
CA LYS A 91 -18.02 -9.80 -8.38
C LYS A 91 -17.62 -8.63 -9.28
N THR A 92 -16.42 -8.66 -9.84
CA THR A 92 -16.09 -7.86 -11.02
C THR A 92 -16.70 -8.59 -12.22
N ASN A 93 -17.45 -7.92 -13.09
CA ASN A 93 -18.23 -8.50 -14.21
C ASN A 93 -17.37 -9.18 -15.32
N GLY A 94 -16.26 -9.84 -14.97
CA GLY A 94 -15.45 -10.71 -15.82
C GLY A 94 -14.51 -11.58 -14.98
N PRO A 95 -14.11 -12.77 -15.47
CA PRO A 95 -13.12 -13.61 -14.80
C PRO A 95 -11.75 -12.92 -14.77
N GLY A 96 -11.15 -12.77 -13.59
CA GLY A 96 -9.81 -12.19 -13.47
C GLY A 96 -9.09 -12.62 -12.18
N LEU A 97 -7.80 -12.95 -12.30
CA LEU A 97 -6.93 -13.23 -11.15
C LEU A 97 -6.53 -11.92 -10.46
N LYS A 98 -6.44 -11.94 -9.13
CA LYS A 98 -5.89 -10.84 -8.30
C LYS A 98 -4.83 -11.37 -7.35
N ILE A 99 -3.89 -10.51 -6.96
CA ILE A 99 -2.92 -10.82 -5.90
C ILE A 99 -3.55 -10.46 -4.54
N PHE A 100 -3.62 -11.44 -3.64
CA PHE A 100 -3.97 -11.25 -2.24
C PHE A 100 -2.74 -11.50 -1.37
N TRP A 101 -2.26 -10.47 -0.69
CA TRP A 101 -1.13 -10.60 0.24
C TRP A 101 -1.62 -11.04 1.61
N PRO A 102 -1.18 -12.20 2.14
CA PRO A 102 -1.47 -12.56 3.51
C PRO A 102 -0.82 -11.54 4.46
N ILE A 103 -1.49 -11.22 5.57
CA ILE A 103 -0.99 -10.23 6.53
C ILE A 103 0.38 -10.59 7.12
N GLU A 104 0.72 -11.86 7.15
CA GLU A 104 2.00 -12.40 7.54
C GLU A 104 3.16 -11.94 6.62
N VAL A 105 2.87 -11.35 5.45
CA VAL A 105 3.90 -10.68 4.64
C VAL A 105 4.60 -9.56 5.42
N LEU A 106 3.92 -8.96 6.41
CA LEU A 106 4.49 -7.93 7.27
C LEU A 106 5.50 -8.49 8.30
N GLU A 107 5.54 -9.80 8.50
CA GLU A 107 6.53 -10.47 9.38
C GLU A 107 7.85 -10.75 8.64
N VAL A 108 7.89 -10.56 7.31
CA VAL A 108 9.13 -10.63 6.56
C VAL A 108 10.02 -9.48 7.00
N LYS A 109 11.23 -9.79 7.48
CA LYS A 109 12.15 -8.82 8.08
C LYS A 109 12.31 -7.55 7.24
N GLU A 110 12.49 -7.70 5.93
CA GLU A 110 12.70 -6.55 5.05
C GLU A 110 11.45 -5.65 4.93
N VAL A 111 10.25 -6.22 5.08
CA VAL A 111 8.99 -5.46 5.12
C VAL A 111 8.87 -4.75 6.48
N ASP A 112 9.10 -5.46 7.58
CA ASP A 112 9.06 -4.89 8.95
C ASP A 112 10.06 -3.72 9.10
N ASP A 113 11.27 -3.85 8.56
CA ASP A 113 12.27 -2.78 8.56
C ASP A 113 11.78 -1.54 7.79
N GLU A 114 11.17 -1.71 6.61
CA GLU A 114 10.58 -0.59 5.87
C GLU A 114 9.36 0.02 6.58
N LEU A 115 8.52 -0.78 7.24
CA LEU A 115 7.41 -0.27 8.05
C LEU A 115 7.89 0.59 9.21
N LYS A 116 8.94 0.16 9.92
CA LYS A 116 9.57 0.97 10.97
C LYS A 116 10.10 2.28 10.42
N MET A 117 10.72 2.26 9.24
CA MET A 117 11.16 3.49 8.56
C MET A 117 9.98 4.40 8.25
N LEU A 118 8.89 3.87 7.68
CA LEU A 118 7.67 4.66 7.38
C LEU A 118 7.10 5.36 8.63
N LEU A 119 7.19 4.72 9.79
CA LEU A 119 6.65 5.26 11.04
C LEU A 119 7.56 6.29 11.73
N THR A 120 8.88 6.21 11.52
CA THR A 120 9.87 6.94 12.33
C THR A 120 10.69 7.97 11.56
N LYS A 121 10.85 7.77 10.24
CA LYS A 121 11.73 8.61 9.41
C LYS A 121 10.95 9.73 8.74
N VAL A 122 11.55 10.92 8.71
CA VAL A 122 11.16 11.99 7.79
C VAL A 122 11.85 11.71 6.45
N PHE A 123 11.07 11.51 5.40
CA PHE A 123 11.58 11.06 4.10
C PHE A 123 11.99 12.22 3.20
N PHE A 124 11.24 13.32 3.25
CA PHE A 124 11.42 14.48 2.39
C PHE A 124 11.76 15.72 3.24
N SER A 125 12.76 16.49 2.81
CA SER A 125 13.16 17.74 3.45
C SER A 125 12.94 18.94 2.54
N LYS A 126 12.46 20.05 3.10
CA LYS A 126 12.26 21.33 2.40
C LYS A 126 13.58 21.97 1.95
N ASP A 127 14.67 21.66 2.66
CA ASP A 127 16.01 22.19 2.39
C ASP A 127 16.79 21.33 1.39
N ASN A 128 16.27 20.17 0.99
CA ASN A 128 16.92 19.27 0.05
C ASN A 128 16.42 19.52 -1.37
N LEU A 129 17.33 19.88 -2.29
CA LEU A 129 16.97 20.19 -3.68
C LEU A 129 16.32 19.02 -4.43
N GLU A 130 16.81 17.80 -4.24
CA GLU A 130 16.24 16.60 -4.88
C GLU A 130 14.79 16.37 -4.41
N ASP A 131 14.52 16.59 -3.13
CA ASP A 131 13.18 16.42 -2.54
C ASP A 131 12.19 17.46 -3.03
N ARG A 132 12.65 18.71 -3.20
CA ARG A 132 11.86 19.76 -3.86
C ARG A 132 11.52 19.39 -5.30
N MET A 133 12.49 18.85 -6.06
CA MET A 133 12.25 18.40 -7.44
C MET A 133 11.25 17.23 -7.51
N ILE A 134 11.30 16.30 -6.55
CA ILE A 134 10.31 15.21 -6.47
C ILE A 134 8.92 15.79 -6.18
N ALA A 135 8.80 16.76 -5.26
CA ALA A 135 7.53 17.40 -4.96
C ALA A 135 6.96 18.15 -6.17
N GLU A 136 7.79 18.85 -6.94
CA GLU A 136 7.38 19.48 -8.20
C GLU A 136 6.88 18.46 -9.24
N GLU A 137 7.56 17.32 -9.39
CA GLU A 137 7.14 16.25 -10.28
C GLU A 137 5.78 15.67 -9.85
N ASP A 138 5.58 15.47 -8.55
CA ASP A 138 4.33 14.97 -7.98
C ASP A 138 3.17 15.95 -8.23
N ILE A 139 3.38 17.25 -7.99
CA ILE A 139 2.41 18.31 -8.30
C ILE A 139 2.05 18.31 -9.79
N ARG A 140 3.02 18.12 -10.70
CA ARG A 140 2.74 18.04 -12.14
C ARG A 140 1.90 16.82 -12.51
N ARG A 141 2.12 15.68 -11.84
CA ARG A 141 1.40 14.43 -12.11
C ARG A 141 -0.03 14.46 -11.64
N PHE A 142 -0.28 15.00 -10.44
CA PHE A 142 -1.58 14.94 -9.78
C PHE A 142 -2.36 16.27 -9.80
N GLY A 143 -1.71 17.34 -10.25
CA GLY A 143 -2.29 18.68 -10.31
C GLY A 143 -2.22 19.41 -8.98
N ILE A 144 -2.68 20.67 -9.00
CA ILE A 144 -2.69 21.55 -7.83
C ILE A 144 -4.11 21.56 -7.25
N PRO A 145 -4.30 21.13 -5.98
CA PRO A 145 -5.57 21.26 -5.29
C PRO A 145 -6.09 22.70 -5.29
N CYS A 146 -7.42 22.89 -5.36
CA CYS A 146 -8.02 24.23 -5.39
C CYS A 146 -7.61 25.12 -4.21
N GLN A 147 -7.36 24.51 -3.04
CA GLN A 147 -6.96 25.19 -1.81
C GLN A 147 -5.52 25.75 -1.88
N GLU A 148 -4.68 25.23 -2.77
CA GLU A 148 -3.27 25.62 -2.93
C GLU A 148 -3.04 26.61 -4.09
N LYS A 149 -4.11 26.98 -4.81
CA LYS A 149 -4.02 27.93 -5.93
C LYS A 149 -3.58 29.32 -5.51
N GLN A 150 -3.84 29.70 -4.26
CA GLN A 150 -3.46 31.00 -3.71
C GLN A 150 -2.03 31.02 -3.13
N MET A 151 -1.39 29.86 -2.99
CA MET A 151 -0.01 29.76 -2.48
C MET A 151 1.00 30.15 -3.55
N THR A 152 2.14 30.71 -3.12
CA THR A 152 3.31 30.87 -4.02
C THR A 152 3.87 29.49 -4.42
N SER A 153 4.73 29.46 -5.44
CA SER A 153 5.36 28.22 -5.89
C SER A 153 6.13 27.52 -4.76
N ASP A 154 6.94 28.26 -4.00
CA ASP A 154 7.73 27.69 -2.90
C ASP A 154 6.87 27.23 -1.74
N GLN A 155 5.84 27.99 -1.36
CA GLN A 155 4.89 27.57 -0.32
C GLN A 155 4.16 26.29 -0.70
N ARG A 156 3.83 26.14 -1.99
CA ARG A 156 3.18 24.93 -2.51
C ARG A 156 4.10 23.72 -2.43
N ILE A 157 5.37 23.87 -2.83
CA ILE A 157 6.37 22.80 -2.73
C ILE A 157 6.55 22.38 -1.27
N ASP A 158 6.68 23.33 -0.35
CA ASP A 158 6.84 23.03 1.07
C ASP A 158 5.62 22.32 1.66
N HIS A 159 4.42 22.78 1.31
CA HIS A 159 3.16 22.13 1.72
C HIS A 159 3.06 20.71 1.17
N HIS A 160 3.49 20.50 -0.09
CA HIS A 160 3.46 19.20 -0.72
C HIS A 160 4.46 18.23 -0.07
N ILE A 161 5.65 18.70 0.30
CA ILE A 161 6.63 17.93 1.06
C ILE A 161 6.05 17.45 2.41
N ASP A 162 5.34 18.32 3.12
CA ASP A 162 4.66 17.96 4.38
C ASP A 162 3.59 16.88 4.14
N SER A 163 2.81 17.03 3.07
CA SER A 163 1.79 16.05 2.65
C SER A 163 2.40 14.71 2.25
N MET A 164 3.51 14.70 1.51
CA MET A 164 4.25 13.49 1.12
C MET A 164 4.78 12.74 2.34
N ASN A 165 5.37 13.44 3.32
CA ASN A 165 5.81 12.81 4.56
C ASN A 165 4.63 12.24 5.37
N SER A 166 3.53 12.99 5.47
CA SER A 166 2.30 12.53 6.13
C SER A 166 1.73 11.28 5.46
N PHE A 167 1.75 11.24 4.13
CA PHE A 167 1.35 10.10 3.33
C PHE A 167 2.22 8.85 3.60
N MET A 168 3.54 9.00 3.63
CA MET A 168 4.47 7.90 3.95
C MET A 168 4.16 7.31 5.33
N LYS A 169 3.93 8.18 6.33
CA LYS A 169 3.57 7.76 7.68
C LYS A 169 2.22 7.06 7.75
N ALA A 170 1.22 7.56 7.02
CA ALA A 170 -0.11 6.96 6.99
C ALA A 170 -0.09 5.51 6.48
N TRP A 171 0.77 5.18 5.52
CA TRP A 171 0.99 3.79 5.10
C TRP A 171 1.58 2.92 6.19
N GLY A 172 2.59 3.42 6.91
CA GLY A 172 3.14 2.72 8.07
C GLY A 172 2.07 2.45 9.14
N GLU A 173 1.24 3.46 9.44
CA GLU A 173 0.14 3.33 10.41
C GLU A 173 -0.95 2.36 9.95
N PHE A 174 -1.30 2.35 8.67
CA PHE A 174 -2.25 1.43 8.07
C PHE A 174 -1.81 -0.02 8.29
N PHE A 175 -0.59 -0.38 7.86
CA PHE A 175 -0.07 -1.74 7.99
C PHE A 175 0.10 -2.15 9.45
N LYS A 176 0.58 -1.23 10.30
CA LYS A 176 0.71 -1.49 11.74
C LYS A 176 -0.64 -1.80 12.38
N LYS A 177 -1.66 -0.97 12.15
CA LYS A 177 -3.01 -1.20 12.73
C LYS A 177 -3.60 -2.52 12.24
N ALA A 178 -3.46 -2.83 10.95
CA ALA A 178 -3.90 -4.11 10.41
C ALA A 178 -3.21 -5.29 11.13
N TYR A 179 -1.87 -5.22 11.29
CA TYR A 179 -1.10 -6.27 11.95
C TYR A 179 -1.45 -6.40 13.44
N ASP A 180 -1.66 -5.29 14.15
CA ASP A 180 -2.06 -5.30 15.56
C ASP A 180 -3.40 -6.05 15.74
N ILE A 181 -4.39 -5.80 14.86
CA ILE A 181 -5.68 -6.54 14.86
C ILE A 181 -5.45 -8.03 14.58
N HIS A 182 -4.57 -8.37 13.63
CA HIS A 182 -4.22 -9.76 13.32
C HIS A 182 -3.71 -10.48 14.56
N LYS A 183 -2.77 -9.88 15.28
CA LYS A 183 -2.16 -10.46 16.47
C LYS A 183 -3.12 -10.52 17.65
N GLN A 184 -3.90 -9.45 17.87
CA GLN A 184 -4.86 -9.38 18.98
C GLN A 184 -5.96 -10.43 18.87
N TYR A 185 -6.48 -10.66 17.67
CA TYR A 185 -7.62 -11.55 17.46
C TYR A 185 -7.25 -12.90 16.86
N ASN A 186 -5.99 -13.10 16.50
CA ASN A 186 -5.48 -14.30 15.83
C ASN A 186 -6.32 -14.69 14.60
N VAL A 187 -6.58 -13.70 13.73
CA VAL A 187 -7.44 -13.85 12.55
C VAL A 187 -6.66 -13.75 11.26
N LYS A 188 -6.97 -14.63 10.31
CA LYS A 188 -6.39 -14.57 8.96
C LYS A 188 -6.97 -13.38 8.19
N MET A 189 -6.07 -12.60 7.59
CA MET A 189 -6.40 -11.39 6.83
C MET A 189 -5.54 -11.30 5.57
N TRP A 190 -6.09 -10.64 4.55
CA TRP A 190 -5.42 -10.42 3.27
C TRP A 190 -5.53 -8.97 2.83
N PHE A 191 -4.46 -8.42 2.30
CA PHE A 191 -4.46 -7.15 1.58
C PHE A 191 -4.77 -7.40 0.10
N HIS A 192 -5.69 -6.62 -0.45
CA HIS A 192 -5.93 -6.55 -1.90
C HIS A 192 -6.50 -5.17 -2.27
N ILE A 193 -6.64 -4.89 -3.55
CA ILE A 193 -7.26 -3.65 -4.01
C ILE A 193 -8.70 -3.87 -4.47
N ILE A 194 -9.55 -2.89 -4.18
CA ILE A 194 -10.86 -2.69 -4.81
C ILE A 194 -10.82 -1.39 -5.62
N GLY A 195 -11.41 -1.41 -6.82
CA GLY A 195 -11.81 -0.19 -7.53
C GLY A 195 -13.24 0.13 -7.17
N LEU A 196 -13.52 1.38 -6.80
CA LEU A 196 -14.88 1.91 -6.59
C LEU A 196 -15.34 2.69 -7.82
#